data_AF-A0A851D549-F1
#
_entry.id   AF-A0A851D549-F1
#
_cell.length_a   1.000
_cell.length_b   1.000
_cell.length_c   1.000
_cell.angle_alpha   90.00
_cell.angle_beta   90.00
_cell.angle_gamma   90.00
#
_symmetry.space_group_name_H-M   'P 1'
#
loop_
_entity.id
_entity.type
_entity.pdbx_description
1 polymer ?
#
loop_
_entity_poly.entity_id
_entity_poly.type
_entity_poly.pdbx_seq_one_letter_code
_entity_poly.pdbx_strand_id
1 'polypeptide(L)'
;VCPSLPMTEFVDVTAEAYPLGTKLYYECDTGYTRRSGQYTGIWCERKEDQAAASWVYMKFECVDKKTLYSTAPTMELDLTQTPVRKAQSPAAQRLQNLSEFDQKGFCGPPKTVPHASLRQTKDYYVGQVLHFKCQSGYDKRPPTSGTVTCKKESGKVIWTHLDMRCTNDS
;
A
#
# COMPACT_ATOMS: atom_id res chain seq x y z
N VAL A 1 14.78 -10.94 1.84
CA VAL A 1 13.37 -11.02 1.38
C VAL A 1 12.66 -12.00 2.28
N CYS A 2 11.42 -11.73 2.63
CA CYS A 2 10.60 -12.58 3.49
C CYS A 2 10.12 -13.80 2.73
N PRO A 3 9.87 -14.93 3.42
CA PRO A 3 9.22 -16.07 2.78
C PRO A 3 7.82 -15.67 2.30
N SER A 4 7.28 -16.44 1.34
CA SER A 4 5.88 -16.33 0.93
C SER A 4 4.96 -16.44 2.14
N LEU A 5 3.88 -15.68 2.15
CA LEU A 5 2.89 -15.78 3.22
C LEU A 5 2.30 -17.19 3.26
N PRO A 6 2.05 -17.74 4.46
CA PRO A 6 1.24 -18.94 4.57
C PRO A 6 -0.13 -18.67 3.93
N MET A 7 -0.64 -19.64 3.16
CA MET A 7 -1.97 -19.53 2.56
C MET A 7 -3.01 -19.41 3.67
N THR A 8 -3.69 -18.26 3.74
CA THR A 8 -4.86 -18.04 4.59
C THR A 8 -6.06 -17.83 3.69
N GLU A 9 -7.05 -18.71 3.77
CA GLU A 9 -8.26 -18.62 2.94
C GLU A 9 -9.11 -17.42 3.38
N PHE A 10 -9.75 -16.77 2.40
CA PHE A 10 -10.74 -15.70 2.61
C PHE A 10 -10.21 -14.43 3.30
N VAL A 11 -8.93 -14.10 3.07
CA VAL A 11 -8.29 -12.92 3.64
C VAL A 11 -7.75 -11.99 2.55
N ASP A 12 -8.06 -10.70 2.69
CA ASP A 12 -7.36 -9.62 2.00
C ASP A 12 -6.16 -9.16 2.83
N VAL A 13 -5.00 -9.07 2.19
CA VAL A 13 -3.73 -8.69 2.82
C VAL A 13 -3.31 -7.31 2.32
N THR A 14 -3.09 -6.38 3.24
CA THR A 14 -2.58 -5.04 2.95
C THR A 14 -1.33 -4.75 3.76
N ALA A 15 -0.38 -4.03 3.19
CA ALA A 15 0.82 -3.63 3.91
C ALA A 15 0.62 -2.25 4.57
N GLU A 16 0.94 -2.16 5.87
CA GLU A 16 0.80 -0.95 6.68
C GLU A 16 2.10 -0.13 6.75
N ALA A 17 3.26 -0.80 6.76
CA ALA A 17 4.56 -0.14 6.89
C ALA A 17 5.60 -0.80 5.99
N TYR A 18 6.30 0.01 5.20
CA TYR A 18 7.26 -0.41 4.17
C TYR A 18 8.65 0.09 4.49
N PRO A 19 9.67 -0.79 4.58
CA PRO A 19 11.03 -0.36 4.93
C PRO A 19 11.66 0.50 3.82
N LEU A 20 12.68 1.29 4.20
CA LEU A 20 13.51 2.02 3.25
C LEU A 20 14.04 1.15 2.12
N GLY A 21 14.07 1.72 0.91
CA GLY A 21 14.49 1.03 -0.31
C GLY A 21 13.41 0.16 -0.96
N THR A 22 12.25 -0.04 -0.32
CA THR A 22 11.12 -0.75 -0.94
C THR A 22 10.69 -0.05 -2.22
N LYS A 23 10.49 -0.82 -3.30
CA LYS A 23 10.00 -0.33 -4.59
C LYS A 23 8.65 -0.95 -4.90
N LEU A 24 7.66 -0.13 -5.21
CA LEU A 24 6.34 -0.56 -5.66
C LEU A 24 6.05 0.04 -7.04
N TYR A 25 5.11 -0.55 -7.76
CA TYR A 25 4.73 -0.11 -9.09
C TYR A 25 3.22 -0.01 -9.19
N TYR A 26 2.71 1.07 -9.77
CA TYR A 26 1.30 1.15 -10.15
C TYR A 26 1.07 0.51 -11.51
N GLU A 27 -0.13 -0.02 -11.71
CA GLU A 27 -0.69 -0.46 -12.97
C GLU A 27 -2.02 0.26 -13.20
N CYS A 28 -2.28 0.69 -14.44
CA CYS A 28 -3.55 1.31 -14.78
C CYS A 28 -4.66 0.27 -14.82
N ASP A 29 -5.83 0.64 -14.33
CA ASP A 29 -7.02 -0.19 -14.34
C ASP A 29 -7.52 -0.44 -15.77
N THR A 30 -8.38 -1.44 -15.93
CA THR A 30 -8.94 -1.81 -17.23
C THR A 30 -9.66 -0.62 -17.87
N GLY A 31 -9.34 -0.33 -19.14
CA GLY A 31 -9.89 0.81 -19.88
C GLY A 31 -8.99 2.06 -19.85
N TYR A 32 -7.99 2.09 -18.97
CA TYR A 32 -7.03 3.18 -18.86
C TYR A 32 -5.64 2.73 -19.32
N THR A 33 -4.79 3.70 -19.65
CA THR A 33 -3.40 3.46 -19.99
C THR A 33 -2.52 4.60 -19.53
N ARG A 34 -1.25 4.29 -19.31
CA ARG A 34 -0.23 5.25 -18.90
C ARG A 34 0.17 6.12 -20.10
N ARG A 35 0.42 7.41 -19.87
CA ARG A 35 1.06 8.26 -20.89
C ARG A 35 2.49 7.78 -21.19
N SER A 36 2.89 7.81 -22.47
CA SER A 36 4.25 7.43 -22.86
C SER A 36 5.30 8.23 -22.09
N GLY A 37 6.38 7.57 -21.67
CA GLY A 37 7.49 8.19 -20.92
C GLY A 37 7.29 8.36 -19.41
N GLN A 38 6.09 8.17 -18.86
CA GLN A 38 5.87 8.24 -17.41
C GLN A 38 6.39 7.01 -16.65
N TYR A 39 6.95 7.19 -15.46
CA TYR A 39 7.44 6.09 -14.62
C TYR A 39 6.38 5.67 -13.61
N THR A 40 6.07 4.37 -13.52
CA THR A 40 5.03 3.83 -12.62
C THR A 40 5.54 3.50 -11.22
N GLY A 41 6.87 3.51 -11.05
CA GLY A 41 7.49 3.08 -9.81
C GLY A 41 7.53 4.18 -8.76
N ILE A 42 7.40 3.77 -7.51
CA ILE A 42 7.64 4.58 -6.32
C ILE A 42 8.64 3.84 -5.44
N TRP A 43 9.38 4.59 -4.62
CA TRP A 43 10.28 3.98 -3.65
C TRP A 43 10.24 4.69 -2.31
N CYS A 44 10.44 3.91 -1.25
CA CYS A 44 10.50 4.43 0.11
C CYS A 44 11.90 4.97 0.39
N GLU A 45 12.00 6.24 0.72
CA GLU A 45 13.27 6.93 0.97
C GLU A 45 13.15 7.80 2.21
N ARG A 46 14.28 8.06 2.87
CA ARG A 46 14.40 9.11 3.89
C ARG A 46 15.54 10.01 3.47
N LYS A 47 15.23 11.29 3.26
CA LYS A 47 16.25 12.32 3.03
C LYS A 47 16.86 12.76 4.36
N GLU A 48 18.10 13.23 4.34
CA GLU A 48 18.85 13.61 5.56
C GLU A 48 18.15 14.73 6.35
N ASP A 49 17.43 15.61 5.67
CA ASP A 49 16.67 16.74 6.23
C ASP A 49 15.27 16.34 6.75
N GLN A 50 14.83 15.10 6.52
CA GLN A 50 13.49 14.65 6.88
C GLN A 50 13.47 13.85 8.18
N ALA A 51 12.52 14.19 9.04
CA ALA A 51 12.28 13.47 10.29
C ALA A 51 11.67 12.08 10.09
N ALA A 52 11.08 11.77 8.93
CA ALA A 52 10.43 10.49 8.64
C ALA A 52 10.69 10.05 7.20
N ALA A 53 10.62 8.75 6.94
CA ALA A 53 10.66 8.20 5.59
C ALA A 53 9.37 8.54 4.83
N SER A 54 9.47 8.77 3.52
CA SER A 54 8.34 9.09 2.66
C SER A 54 8.48 8.44 1.28
N TRP A 55 7.35 8.24 0.62
CA TRP A 55 7.33 7.74 -0.75
C TRP A 55 7.77 8.82 -1.73
N VAL A 56 8.73 8.47 -2.57
CA VAL A 56 9.12 9.30 -3.71
C VAL A 56 8.23 8.95 -4.90
N TYR A 57 7.55 9.96 -5.43
CA TYR A 57 6.65 9.84 -6.59
C TYR A 57 7.25 10.54 -7.80
N MET A 58 7.13 9.90 -8.96
CA MET A 58 7.33 10.52 -10.26
C MET A 58 5.99 10.90 -10.88
N LYS A 59 6.01 11.71 -11.95
CA LYS A 59 4.78 12.05 -12.69
C LYS A 59 4.20 10.79 -13.33
N PHE A 60 3.04 10.38 -12.84
CA PHE A 60 2.31 9.19 -13.29
C PHE A 60 0.81 9.44 -13.25
N GLU A 61 0.16 9.24 -14.38
CA GLU A 61 -1.27 9.40 -14.58
C GLU A 61 -1.79 8.31 -15.53
N CYS A 62 -2.96 7.76 -15.21
CA CYS A 62 -3.70 6.86 -16.09
C CYS A 62 -4.79 7.65 -16.81
N VAL A 63 -4.79 7.58 -18.14
CA VAL A 63 -5.77 8.26 -19.01
C VAL A 63 -6.63 7.23 -19.72
N ASP A 64 -7.87 7.60 -20.03
CA ASP A 64 -8.77 6.72 -20.78
C ASP A 64 -8.16 6.41 -22.16
N LYS A 65 -8.18 5.14 -22.54
CA LYS A 65 -7.62 4.69 -23.82
C LYS A 65 -8.25 5.42 -25.01
N LYS A 66 -9.55 5.70 -24.96
CA LYS A 66 -10.31 6.39 -26.02
C LYS A 66 -9.85 7.83 -26.21
N THR A 67 -9.38 8.50 -25.15
CA THR A 67 -8.85 9.87 -25.25
C THR A 67 -7.54 9.93 -26.04
N LEU A 68 -6.77 8.83 -26.10
CA LEU A 68 -5.56 8.75 -26.93
C LEU A 68 -5.84 8.45 -28.40
N TYR A 69 -7.00 7.85 -28.71
CA TYR A 69 -7.44 7.59 -30.08
C TYR A 69 -8.32 8.70 -30.66
N SER A 70 -8.66 9.71 -29.87
CA SER A 70 -9.46 10.85 -30.34
C SER A 70 -8.54 11.95 -30.89
N THR A 71 -8.67 12.26 -32.18
CA THR A 71 -8.03 13.40 -32.85
C THR A 71 -8.79 14.72 -32.65
N ALA A 72 -9.73 14.79 -31.68
CA ALA A 72 -10.48 16.01 -31.41
C ALA A 72 -9.60 17.03 -30.67
N PRO A 73 -9.66 18.34 -31.03
CA PRO A 73 -8.90 19.37 -30.35
C PRO A 73 -9.35 19.47 -28.89
N THR A 74 -8.37 19.50 -27.98
CA THR A 74 -8.54 19.61 -26.54
C THR A 74 -9.33 20.88 -26.19
N MET A 75 -10.56 20.74 -25.68
CA MET A 75 -11.16 21.80 -24.86
C MET A 75 -10.58 21.66 -23.46
N GLU A 76 -9.87 22.69 -23.01
CA GLU A 76 -9.41 22.79 -21.63
C GLU A 76 -10.62 22.87 -20.70
N LEU A 77 -10.80 21.85 -19.86
CA LEU A 77 -11.75 21.90 -18.76
C LEU A 77 -11.00 22.38 -17.51
N ASP A 78 -11.15 23.67 -17.22
CA ASP A 78 -10.67 24.29 -15.99
C ASP A 78 -11.43 23.70 -14.80
N LEU A 79 -10.86 22.66 -14.19
CA LEU A 79 -11.35 22.11 -12.93
C LEU A 79 -10.78 22.96 -11.80
N THR A 80 -11.50 24.04 -11.51
CA THR A 80 -11.34 24.85 -10.31
C THR A 80 -11.40 23.95 -9.07
N GLN A 81 -10.32 24.01 -8.29
CA GLN A 81 -10.13 23.32 -7.03
C GLN A 81 -11.25 23.72 -6.06
N THR A 82 -11.94 22.73 -5.48
CA THR A 82 -12.69 22.91 -4.24
C THR A 82 -11.93 22.20 -3.11
N PRO A 83 -11.66 22.87 -1.98
CA PRO A 83 -10.95 22.27 -0.86
C PRO A 83 -11.88 21.31 -0.12
N VAL A 84 -11.68 20.01 -0.29
CA VAL A 84 -12.32 18.99 0.56
C VAL A 84 -11.76 19.14 1.97
N ARG A 85 -12.66 19.48 2.90
CA ARG A 85 -12.40 19.58 4.33
C ARG A 85 -11.70 18.32 4.85
N LYS A 86 -10.64 18.52 5.63
CA LYS A 86 -9.95 17.47 6.40
C LYS A 86 -10.95 16.77 7.33
N ALA A 87 -11.42 15.60 6.94
CA ALA A 87 -11.93 14.62 7.89
C ALA A 87 -10.70 13.91 8.49
N GLN A 88 -10.42 14.16 9.77
CA GLN A 88 -9.43 13.39 10.53
C GLN A 88 -9.85 11.92 10.52
N SER A 89 -9.10 11.11 9.77
CA SER A 89 -9.28 9.66 9.76
C SER A 89 -8.80 9.07 11.11
N PRO A 90 -9.52 8.11 11.71
CA PRO A 90 -9.16 7.46 12.98
C PRO A 90 -7.82 6.69 12.94
N ALA A 91 -7.24 6.48 11.76
CA ALA A 91 -6.01 5.72 11.56
C ALA A 91 -4.77 6.33 12.23
N ALA A 92 -4.78 7.63 12.54
CA ALA A 92 -3.65 8.31 13.17
C ALA A 92 -3.42 7.89 14.64
N GLN A 93 -4.40 7.28 15.31
CA GLN A 93 -4.33 7.04 16.75
C GLN A 93 -3.67 5.70 17.13
N ARG A 94 -3.47 4.77 16.19
CA ARG A 94 -2.97 3.42 16.51
C ARG A 94 -1.49 3.18 16.19
N LEU A 95 -0.77 4.22 15.77
CA LEU A 95 0.68 4.14 15.55
C LEU A 95 1.51 4.26 16.86
N GLN A 96 0.88 4.37 18.03
CA GLN A 96 1.59 4.74 19.27
C GLN A 96 2.36 3.61 19.96
N ASN A 97 2.36 2.36 19.43
CA ASN A 97 2.93 1.19 20.12
C ASN A 97 4.10 0.49 19.41
N LEU A 98 4.71 1.09 18.39
CA LEU A 98 6.09 0.75 17.99
C LEU A 98 7.00 1.84 18.54
N SER A 99 8.17 1.49 19.07
CA SER A 99 9.14 2.47 19.56
C SER A 99 9.29 3.62 18.55
N GLU A 100 9.26 4.88 19.02
CA GLU A 100 9.42 6.08 18.18
C GLU A 100 10.69 6.02 17.30
N PHE A 101 11.66 5.18 17.68
CA PHE A 101 12.90 4.96 16.96
C PHE A 101 12.74 4.06 15.73
N ASP A 102 11.87 3.06 15.78
CA ASP A 102 11.65 2.13 14.66
C ASP A 102 10.84 2.79 13.54
N GLN A 103 9.90 3.69 13.85
CA GLN A 103 8.98 4.27 12.87
C GLN A 103 9.63 5.20 11.84
N LYS A 104 10.77 5.80 12.18
CA LYS A 104 11.50 6.71 11.28
C LYS A 104 11.95 6.00 10.00
N GLY A 105 12.09 4.67 10.02
CA GLY A 105 12.59 3.81 8.92
C GLY A 105 11.55 3.29 7.94
N PHE A 106 10.28 3.68 8.09
CA PHE A 106 9.21 3.10 7.30
C PHE A 106 8.36 4.17 6.62
N CYS A 107 8.00 3.91 5.38
CA CYS A 107 6.90 4.61 4.73
C CYS A 107 5.58 3.95 5.13
N GLY A 108 4.53 4.75 5.30
CA GLY A 108 3.16 4.24 5.45
C GLY A 108 2.61 3.69 4.12
N PRO A 109 1.30 3.43 4.03
CA PRO A 109 0.66 3.07 2.77
C PRO A 109 0.88 4.17 1.70
N PRO A 110 1.23 3.81 0.46
CA PRO A 110 1.35 4.81 -0.61
C PRO A 110 -0.03 5.38 -0.96
N LYS A 111 -0.05 6.57 -1.54
CA LYS A 111 -1.31 7.25 -1.91
C LYS A 111 -2.06 6.47 -2.99
N THR A 112 -3.37 6.63 -3.07
CA THR A 112 -4.14 6.13 -4.20
C THR A 112 -3.89 6.99 -5.44
N VAL A 113 -3.84 6.38 -6.62
CA VAL A 113 -3.78 7.08 -7.91
C VAL A 113 -5.06 6.78 -8.68
N PRO A 114 -5.76 7.79 -9.25
CA PRO A 114 -6.98 7.54 -10.01
C PRO A 114 -6.75 6.56 -11.16
N HIS A 115 -7.67 5.60 -11.29
CA HIS A 115 -7.63 4.57 -12.33
C HIS A 115 -6.35 3.74 -12.34
N ALA A 116 -5.75 3.56 -11.17
CA ALA A 116 -4.58 2.74 -10.99
C ALA A 116 -4.61 2.00 -9.65
N SER A 117 -4.07 0.80 -9.67
CA SER A 117 -3.85 -0.03 -8.50
C SER A 117 -2.37 -0.35 -8.35
N LEU A 118 -1.93 -0.63 -7.12
CA LEU A 118 -0.58 -1.15 -6.92
C LEU A 118 -0.52 -2.55 -7.52
N ARG A 119 0.49 -2.78 -8.35
CA ARG A 119 0.83 -4.10 -8.84
C ARG A 119 1.06 -5.01 -7.65
N GLN A 120 0.34 -6.13 -7.59
CA GLN A 120 0.54 -7.12 -6.55
C GLN A 120 1.92 -7.76 -6.69
N THR A 121 2.85 -7.40 -5.82
CA THR A 121 4.16 -8.04 -5.70
C THR A 121 4.10 -9.11 -4.61
N LYS A 122 4.63 -10.30 -4.89
CA LYS A 122 4.74 -11.38 -3.89
C LYS A 122 5.94 -11.21 -2.95
N ASP A 123 6.82 -10.26 -3.24
CA ASP A 123 8.02 -10.01 -2.47
C ASP A 123 7.74 -9.05 -1.31
N TYR A 124 8.02 -9.51 -0.09
CA TYR A 124 7.98 -8.69 1.12
C TYR A 124 9.38 -8.55 1.72
N TYR A 125 9.62 -7.47 2.46
CA TYR A 125 10.93 -7.13 3.01
C TYR A 125 10.94 -7.20 4.54
N VAL A 126 12.12 -7.40 5.12
CA VAL A 126 12.26 -7.46 6.58
C VAL A 126 11.86 -6.12 7.17
N GLY A 127 11.06 -6.14 8.24
CA GLY A 127 10.42 -4.99 8.85
C GLY A 127 9.03 -4.69 8.28
N GLN A 128 8.64 -5.29 7.16
CA GLN A 128 7.31 -5.09 6.58
C GLN A 128 6.22 -5.58 7.53
N VAL A 129 5.22 -4.72 7.78
CA VAL A 129 4.02 -5.05 8.55
C VAL A 129 2.84 -5.22 7.62
N LEU A 130 2.13 -6.34 7.75
CA LEU A 130 0.94 -6.67 6.99
C LEU A 130 -0.28 -6.74 7.90
N HIS A 131 -1.41 -6.29 7.37
CA HIS A 131 -2.74 -6.39 7.94
C HIS A 131 -3.59 -7.37 7.14
N PHE A 132 -4.26 -8.24 7.86
CA PHE A 132 -5.13 -9.31 7.40
C PHE A 132 -6.57 -8.91 7.75
N LYS A 133 -7.39 -8.81 6.71
CA LYS A 133 -8.82 -8.49 6.82
C LYS A 133 -9.62 -9.60 6.16
N CYS A 134 -10.57 -10.18 6.88
CA CYS A 134 -11.50 -11.14 6.28
C CYS A 134 -12.25 -10.48 5.12
N GLN A 135 -12.42 -11.25 4.05
CA GLN A 135 -13.24 -10.86 2.91
C GLN A 135 -14.69 -10.63 3.34
N SER A 136 -15.41 -9.84 2.56
CA SER A 136 -16.84 -9.62 2.78
C SER A 136 -17.60 -10.94 2.84
N GLY A 137 -18.41 -11.13 3.90
CA GLY A 137 -19.16 -12.37 4.14
C GLY A 137 -18.44 -13.39 5.02
N TYR A 138 -17.25 -13.08 5.54
CA TYR A 138 -16.53 -13.90 6.51
C TYR A 138 -16.24 -13.13 7.78
N ASP A 139 -16.45 -13.78 8.93
CA ASP A 139 -16.24 -13.17 10.23
C ASP A 139 -14.88 -13.55 10.82
N LYS A 140 -14.25 -12.56 11.49
CA LYS A 140 -13.02 -12.74 12.25
C LYS A 140 -13.32 -13.56 13.50
N ARG A 141 -12.72 -14.74 13.64
CA ARG A 141 -12.72 -15.46 14.92
C ARG A 141 -11.54 -15.01 15.80
N PRO A 142 -11.74 -14.88 17.13
CA PRO A 142 -10.64 -14.67 18.05
C PRO A 142 -9.56 -15.77 17.93
N PRO A 143 -8.26 -15.42 18.03
CA PRO A 143 -7.72 -14.09 18.31
C PRO A 143 -7.85 -13.09 17.14
N THR A 144 -8.14 -11.83 17.48
CA THR A 144 -8.48 -10.78 16.49
C THR A 144 -7.27 -10.03 15.93
N SER A 145 -6.05 -10.34 16.39
CA SER A 145 -4.83 -9.73 15.87
C SER A 145 -4.57 -10.22 14.45
N GLY A 146 -4.98 -9.40 13.48
CA GLY A 146 -4.78 -9.65 12.06
C GLY A 146 -3.52 -9.01 11.54
N THR A 147 -2.45 -8.90 12.32
CA THR A 147 -1.19 -8.31 11.81
C THR A 147 -0.04 -9.27 11.94
N VAL A 148 0.82 -9.29 10.92
CA VAL A 148 2.11 -9.99 10.96
C VAL A 148 3.23 -9.07 10.54
N THR A 149 4.38 -9.26 11.16
CA THR A 149 5.60 -8.54 10.83
C THR A 149 6.63 -9.52 10.35
N CYS A 150 7.31 -9.21 9.24
CA CYS A 150 8.46 -9.99 8.82
C CYS A 150 9.68 -9.55 9.63
N LYS A 151 10.25 -10.44 10.43
CA LYS A 151 11.41 -10.16 11.29
C LYS A 151 12.56 -11.11 11.04
N LYS A 152 13.76 -10.69 11.41
CA LYS A 152 14.94 -11.56 11.47
C LYS A 152 15.16 -11.97 12.93
N GLU A 153 14.97 -13.25 13.22
CA GLU A 153 15.10 -13.81 14.57
C GLU A 153 16.09 -14.98 14.52
N SER A 154 17.11 -14.96 15.38
CA SER A 154 18.15 -16.00 15.45
C SER A 154 18.77 -16.34 14.09
N GLY A 155 19.01 -15.32 13.26
CA GLY A 155 19.59 -15.45 11.91
C GLY A 155 18.60 -15.86 10.81
N LYS A 156 17.37 -16.26 11.14
CA LYS A 156 16.32 -16.66 10.18
C LYS A 156 15.32 -15.53 9.94
N VAL A 157 14.87 -15.38 8.69
CA VAL A 157 13.81 -14.43 8.34
C VAL A 157 12.46 -15.15 8.39
N ILE A 158 11.58 -14.71 9.28
CA ILE A 158 10.28 -15.35 9.55
C ILE A 158 9.17 -14.30 9.67
N TRP A 159 7.94 -14.72 9.40
CA TRP A 159 6.75 -13.98 9.80
C TRP A 159 6.47 -14.21 11.29
N THR A 160 6.01 -13.17 12.00
CA THR A 160 5.39 -13.38 13.31
C THR A 160 4.14 -14.25 13.17
N HIS A 161 3.74 -14.90 14.25
CA HIS A 161 2.57 -15.77 14.26
C HIS A 161 1.29 -15.02 13.87
N LEU A 162 0.46 -15.65 13.04
CA LEU A 162 -0.88 -15.16 12.66
C LEU A 162 -1.92 -16.10 13.27
N ASP A 163 -2.66 -15.60 14.25
CA ASP A 163 -3.69 -16.36 14.96
C ASP A 163 -5.11 -16.17 14.38
N MET A 164 -5.27 -15.21 13.47
CA MET A 164 -6.56 -14.88 12.88
C MET A 164 -7.09 -16.01 11.98
N ARG A 165 -8.40 -16.28 12.09
CA ARG A 165 -9.14 -17.14 11.15
C ARG A 165 -10.40 -16.43 10.66
N CYS A 166 -10.73 -16.64 9.38
CA CYS A 166 -11.94 -16.15 8.75
C CYS A 166 -12.87 -17.33 8.46
N THR A 167 -14.10 -17.29 8.93
CA THR A 167 -15.09 -18.38 8.77
C THR A 167 -16.45 -17.83 8.38
N ASN A 168 -17.26 -18.65 7.70
CA ASN A 168 -18.65 -18.36 7.32
C ASN A 168 -19.66 -19.08 8.24
N ASP A 169 -19.23 -19.45 9.45
CA ASP A 169 -20.12 -20.05 10.44
C ASP A 169 -20.93 -18.93 11.12
N SER A 170 -22.06 -18.59 10.50
CA SER A 170 -23.18 -17.90 11.18
C SER A 170 -23.85 -18.83 12.18
#